data_AF-A0A1N7N1L4-F1
#
_entry.id   AF-A0A1N7N1L4-F1
#
_cell.length_a   1.000
_cell.length_b   1.000
_cell.length_c   1.000
_cell.angle_alpha   90.00
_cell.angle_beta   90.00
_cell.angle_gamma   90.00
#
_symmetry.space_group_name_H-M   'P 1'
#
loop_
_entity.id
_entity.type
_entity.pdbx_description
1 polymer ?
#
loop_
_entity_poly.entity_id
_entity_poly.type
_entity_poly.pdbx_seq_one_letter_code
_entity_poly.pdbx_strand_id
1 'polypeptide(L)'
;MSTPVSAIRGLGPAMETACSRAGIHSAEELRALGGDAAYLRLVTSGTRPHFIGYYALHMALQGRPWNDLGTEEKAAFRTRFDALMSEARSRPGDGDLPPDLRAALDRFGVR
;
A
#
# COMPACT_ATOMS: atom_id res chain seq x y z
N MET A 1 18.27 -2.23 17.88
CA MET A 1 18.38 -3.23 16.78
C MET A 1 17.12 -3.11 15.96
N SER A 2 17.23 -3.08 14.64
CA SER A 2 16.08 -3.01 13.73
C SER A 2 15.51 -4.40 13.53
N THR A 3 14.20 -4.58 13.70
CA THR A 3 13.56 -5.89 13.45
C THR A 3 12.98 -5.94 12.03
N PRO A 4 13.00 -7.10 11.36
CA PRO A 4 12.44 -7.22 10.02
C PRO A 4 10.92 -7.01 10.05
N VAL A 5 10.34 -6.53 8.95
CA VAL A 5 8.88 -6.30 8.85
C VAL A 5 8.08 -7.58 9.10
N SER A 6 8.62 -8.73 8.70
CA SER A 6 8.01 -10.05 8.95
C SER A 6 7.97 -10.46 10.43
N ALA A 7 8.66 -9.75 11.33
CA ALA A 7 8.52 -9.94 12.77
C ALA A 7 7.19 -9.39 13.32
N ILE A 8 6.49 -8.52 12.57
CA ILE A 8 5.14 -8.09 12.93
C ILE A 8 4.18 -9.25 12.65
N ARG A 9 3.52 -9.73 13.71
CA ARG A 9 2.53 -10.79 13.60
C ARG A 9 1.46 -10.43 12.56
N GLY A 10 1.25 -11.31 11.60
CA GLY A 10 0.31 -11.10 10.50
C GLY A 10 0.92 -10.51 9.22
N LEU A 11 2.18 -10.09 9.25
CA LEU A 11 2.93 -9.68 8.05
C LEU A 11 3.91 -10.79 7.64
N GLY A 12 3.74 -11.31 6.43
CA GLY A 12 4.61 -12.35 5.88
C GLY A 12 5.72 -11.81 4.98
N PRO A 13 6.55 -12.70 4.40
CA PRO A 13 7.66 -12.34 3.50
C PRO A 13 7.23 -11.50 2.27
N ALA A 14 6.00 -11.68 1.80
CA ALA A 14 5.44 -10.89 0.71
C ALA A 14 5.30 -9.41 1.08
N MET A 15 4.83 -9.13 2.30
CA MET A 15 4.72 -7.76 2.80
C MET A 15 6.11 -7.16 3.03
N GLU A 16 7.04 -7.91 3.60
CA GLU A 16 8.42 -7.47 3.79
C GLU A 16 9.11 -7.10 2.46
N THR A 17 8.90 -7.90 1.41
CA THR A 17 9.39 -7.61 0.07
C THR A 17 8.77 -6.32 -0.48
N ALA A 18 7.46 -6.14 -0.31
CA ALA A 18 6.76 -4.93 -0.73
C ALA A 18 7.27 -3.69 0.03
N CYS A 19 7.42 -3.80 1.35
CA CYS A 19 7.99 -2.76 2.21
C CYS A 19 9.41 -2.39 1.77
N SER A 20 10.27 -3.39 1.53
CA SER A 20 11.64 -3.17 1.08
C SER A 20 11.70 -2.43 -0.26
N ARG A 21 10.81 -2.78 -1.21
CA ARG A 21 10.66 -2.05 -2.49
C ARG A 21 10.18 -0.61 -2.30
N ALA A 22 9.38 -0.37 -1.28
CA ALA A 22 8.88 0.96 -0.90
C ALA A 22 9.85 1.75 0.00
N GLY A 23 11.07 1.24 0.21
CA GLY A 23 12.09 1.87 1.05
C GLY A 23 11.80 1.78 2.56
N ILE A 24 10.93 0.86 2.99
CA ILE A 24 10.62 0.59 4.40
C ILE A 24 11.38 -0.67 4.81
N HIS A 25 12.42 -0.51 5.63
CA HIS A 25 13.38 -1.59 5.89
C HIS A 25 13.25 -2.21 7.28
N SER A 26 12.32 -1.71 8.11
CA SER A 26 12.16 -2.19 9.48
C SER A 26 10.72 -2.17 9.98
N ALA A 27 10.43 -3.02 10.96
CA ALA A 27 9.14 -3.01 11.64
C ALA A 27 8.95 -1.73 12.47
N GLU A 28 10.02 -1.15 13.02
CA GLU A 28 9.98 0.12 13.75
C GLU A 28 9.63 1.28 12.82
N GLU A 29 10.25 1.35 11.64
CA GLU A 29 9.92 2.34 10.61
C GLU A 29 8.48 2.17 10.12
N LEU A 30 8.03 0.93 9.89
CA LEU A 30 6.66 0.66 9.49
C LEU A 30 5.65 1.13 10.55
N ARG A 31 5.93 0.90 11.83
CA ARG A 31 5.10 1.40 12.94
C ARG A 31 5.12 2.92 13.05
N ALA A 32 6.28 3.55 12.86
CA ALA A 32 6.43 5.00 12.92
C ALA A 32 5.68 5.70 11.77
N LEU A 33 5.67 5.10 10.57
CA LEU A 33 4.91 5.60 9.42
C LEU A 33 3.40 5.44 9.62
N GLY A 34 2.98 4.32 10.22
CA GLY A 34 1.58 3.94 10.33
C GLY A 34 1.01 3.35 9.03
N GLY A 35 -0.19 2.76 9.13
CA GLY A 35 -0.76 1.96 8.05
C GLY A 35 -1.07 2.73 6.76
N ASP A 36 -1.64 3.93 6.86
CA ASP A 36 -2.06 4.70 5.68
C ASP A 36 -0.84 5.16 4.86
N ALA A 37 0.13 5.81 5.52
CA ALA A 37 1.33 6.31 4.86
C ALA A 37 2.21 5.18 4.33
N ALA A 38 2.35 4.09 5.08
CA ALA A 38 3.06 2.91 4.61
C ALA A 38 2.38 2.30 3.38
N TYR A 39 1.05 2.13 3.41
CA TYR A 39 0.32 1.54 2.29
C TYR A 39 0.36 2.42 1.04
N LEU A 40 0.28 3.74 1.21
CA LEU A 40 0.47 4.68 0.11
C LEU A 40 1.85 4.49 -0.54
N ARG A 41 2.93 4.40 0.25
CA ARG A 41 4.27 4.12 -0.27
C ARG A 41 4.34 2.81 -1.03
N LEU A 42 3.75 1.73 -0.48
CA LEU A 42 3.69 0.42 -1.15
C LEU A 42 3.03 0.53 -2.52
N VAL A 43 1.89 1.22 -2.62
CA VAL A 43 1.16 1.38 -3.88
C VAL A 43 1.95 2.23 -4.87
N THR A 44 2.54 3.35 -4.42
CA THR A 44 3.36 4.21 -5.28
C THR A 44 4.63 3.51 -5.76
N SER A 45 5.16 2.53 -5.01
CA SER A 45 6.30 1.71 -5.42
C SER A 45 5.92 0.52 -6.32
N GLY A 46 4.68 0.48 -6.83
CA GLY A 46 4.20 -0.53 -7.77
C GLY A 46 3.47 -1.73 -7.16
N THR A 47 3.15 -1.72 -5.86
CA THR A 47 2.27 -2.75 -5.28
C THR A 47 0.86 -2.57 -5.79
N ARG A 48 0.24 -3.64 -6.33
CA ARG A 48 -1.14 -3.58 -6.82
C ARG A 48 -2.10 -3.26 -5.66
N PRO A 49 -2.96 -2.23 -5.78
CA PRO A 49 -3.96 -1.92 -4.76
C PRO A 49 -4.85 -3.12 -4.43
N HIS A 50 -4.97 -3.43 -3.15
CA HIS A 50 -5.80 -4.53 -2.65
C HIS A 50 -6.37 -4.22 -1.27
N PHE A 51 -7.70 -4.10 -1.19
CA PHE A 51 -8.38 -3.68 0.03
C PHE A 51 -8.11 -4.58 1.25
N ILE A 52 -8.05 -5.90 1.06
CA ILE A 52 -7.74 -6.82 2.17
C ILE A 52 -6.31 -6.61 2.66
N GLY A 53 -5.37 -6.37 1.75
CA GLY A 53 -3.98 -6.10 2.13
C GLY A 53 -3.84 -4.80 2.91
N TYR A 54 -4.64 -3.79 2.55
CA TYR A 54 -4.69 -2.50 3.24
C TYR A 54 -5.13 -2.66 4.70
N TYR A 55 -6.34 -3.15 4.97
CA TYR A 55 -6.78 -3.24 6.36
C TYR A 55 -5.99 -4.31 7.14
N ALA A 56 -5.52 -5.39 6.50
CA ALA A 56 -4.68 -6.39 7.16
C ALA A 56 -3.36 -5.78 7.69
N LEU A 57 -2.76 -4.83 6.97
CA LEU A 57 -1.61 -4.08 7.46
C LEU A 57 -1.96 -3.28 8.72
N HIS A 58 -3.08 -2.56 8.73
CA HIS A 58 -3.52 -1.81 9.91
C HIS A 58 -3.77 -2.72 11.11
N MET A 59 -4.44 -3.86 10.89
CA MET A 59 -4.73 -4.82 11.94
C MET A 59 -3.44 -5.44 12.51
N ALA A 60 -2.48 -5.78 11.65
CA ALA A 60 -1.18 -6.29 12.07
C ALA A 60 -0.40 -5.26 12.92
N LEU A 61 -0.45 -3.98 12.57
CA LEU A 61 0.16 -2.90 13.37
C LEU A 61 -0.52 -2.73 14.74
N GLN A 62 -1.81 -3.06 14.85
CA GLN A 62 -2.55 -3.11 16.11
C GLN A 62 -2.35 -4.42 16.88
N GLY A 63 -1.65 -5.41 16.31
CA GLY A 63 -1.51 -6.75 16.90
C GLY A 63 -2.77 -7.61 16.81
N ARG A 64 -3.77 -7.21 16.00
CA ARG A 64 -5.04 -7.92 15.80
C ARG A 64 -4.97 -8.81 14.56
N PRO A 65 -5.68 -9.95 14.55
CA PRO A 65 -5.78 -10.75 13.34
C PRO A 65 -6.71 -10.05 12.33
N TRP A 66 -6.42 -10.16 11.04
CA TRP A 66 -7.15 -9.43 10.00
C TRP A 66 -8.64 -9.80 9.89
N ASN A 67 -9.02 -10.98 10.39
CA ASN A 67 -10.40 -11.48 10.38
C ASN A 67 -11.27 -10.89 11.49
N ASP A 68 -10.68 -10.20 12.47
CA ASP A 68 -11.39 -9.51 13.56
C ASP A 68 -11.86 -8.11 13.13
N LEU A 69 -12.59 -8.03 12.02
CA LEU A 69 -13.03 -6.76 11.45
C LEU A 69 -14.57 -6.68 11.47
N GLY A 70 -15.10 -5.75 12.26
CA GLY A 70 -16.53 -5.48 12.31
C GLY A 70 -17.06 -4.85 11.01
N THR A 71 -18.37 -4.94 10.77
CA THR A 71 -19.01 -4.37 9.57
C THR A 71 -18.82 -2.86 9.47
N GLU A 72 -18.94 -2.14 10.58
CA GLU A 72 -18.74 -0.68 10.63
C GLU A 72 -17.27 -0.30 10.40
N GLU A 73 -16.33 -1.00 11.06
CA GLU A 73 -14.89 -0.80 10.84
C GLU A 73 -14.52 -1.05 9.38
N LYS A 74 -15.07 -2.11 8.76
CA LYS A 74 -14.85 -2.42 7.36
C LYS A 74 -15.34 -1.30 6.43
N ALA A 75 -16.50 -0.70 6.73
CA ALA A 75 -17.00 0.45 5.99
C ALA A 75 -16.06 1.65 6.14
N ALA A 76 -15.57 1.94 7.35
CA ALA A 76 -14.61 3.01 7.59
C ALA A 76 -13.29 2.79 6.83
N PHE A 77 -12.77 1.56 6.83
CA PHE A 77 -11.58 1.22 6.04
C PHE A 77 -11.85 1.35 4.54
N ARG A 78 -13.03 0.98 4.03
CA ARG A 78 -13.37 1.16 2.61
C ARG A 78 -13.27 2.63 2.22
N THR A 79 -13.90 3.52 2.99
CA THR A 79 -13.86 4.96 2.73
C THR A 79 -12.43 5.50 2.74
N ARG A 80 -11.61 5.09 3.72
CA ARG A 80 -10.20 5.51 3.80
C ARG A 80 -9.38 4.97 2.63
N PHE A 81 -9.57 3.70 2.28
CA PHE A 81 -8.89 3.07 1.14
C PHE A 81 -9.22 3.79 -0.17
N ASP A 82 -10.49 4.09 -0.42
CA ASP A 82 -10.91 4.74 -1.66
C ASP A 82 -10.32 6.16 -1.77
N ALA A 83 -10.30 6.91 -0.66
CA ALA A 83 -9.65 8.21 -0.57
C ALA A 83 -8.13 8.11 -0.82
N LEU A 84 -7.46 7.13 -0.19
CA LEU A 84 -6.03 6.89 -0.33
C LEU A 84 -5.66 6.50 -1.77
N MET A 85 -6.46 5.66 -2.42
CA MET A 85 -6.25 5.28 -3.82
C MET A 85 -6.52 6.44 -4.78
N SER A 86 -7.42 7.36 -4.41
CA SER A 86 -7.62 8.60 -5.16
C SER A 86 -6.40 9.52 -5.06
N GLU A 87 -5.81 9.67 -3.88
CA GLU A 87 -4.55 10.40 -3.70
C GLU A 87 -3.41 9.75 -4.49
N ALA A 88 -3.25 8.42 -4.40
CA ALA A 88 -2.20 7.70 -5.10
C ALA A 88 -2.26 7.87 -6.62
N ARG A 89 -3.47 7.95 -7.19
CA ARG A 89 -3.68 8.24 -8.63
C ARG A 89 -3.43 9.70 -9.00
N SER A 90 -3.63 10.62 -8.06
CA SER A 90 -3.51 12.07 -8.29
C SER A 90 -2.05 12.54 -8.17
N ARG A 91 -1.21 11.78 -7.46
CA ARG A 91 0.23 11.99 -7.54
C ARG A 91 0.70 11.59 -8.93
N PRO A 92 1.42 12.46 -9.66
CA PRO A 92 2.15 12.03 -10.83
C PRO A 92 3.16 10.98 -10.35
N GLY A 93 2.87 9.70 -10.63
CA GLY A 93 3.78 8.62 -10.34
C GLY A 93 4.85 8.56 -11.43
N ASP A 94 6.00 7.96 -11.12
CA ASP A 94 7.05 7.59 -12.10
C ASP A 94 6.55 6.64 -13.22
N GLY A 95 5.26 6.29 -13.22
CA GLY A 95 4.56 5.53 -14.25
C GLY A 95 3.57 6.34 -15.10
N ASP A 96 3.48 7.66 -14.92
CA ASP A 96 2.85 8.50 -15.93
C ASP A 96 3.78 8.51 -17.15
N LEU A 97 3.36 7.83 -18.22
CA LEU A 97 4.10 7.84 -19.47
C LEU A 97 4.35 9.30 -19.85
N PRO A 98 5.60 9.67 -20.22
CA PRO A 98 5.87 11.00 -20.75
C PRO A 98 4.78 11.38 -21.76
N PRO A 99 4.31 12.65 -21.80
CA PRO A 99 3.20 13.05 -22.65
C PRO A 99 3.34 12.55 -24.09
N ASP A 100 4.57 12.51 -24.57
CA ASP A 100 4.97 12.02 -25.90
C ASP A 100 4.75 10.51 -26.07
N LEU A 101 5.07 9.71 -25.05
CA LEU A 101 4.90 8.26 -25.07
C LEU A 101 3.43 7.87 -24.86
N ARG A 102 2.68 8.65 -24.06
CA ARG A 102 1.22 8.50 -23.95
C ARG A 102 0.51 8.82 -25.27
N ALA A 103 0.89 9.91 -25.92
CA ALA A 103 0.38 10.28 -27.24
C ALA A 103 0.74 9.25 -28.31
N ALA A 104 1.93 8.63 -28.22
CA ALA A 104 2.32 7.54 -29.11
C ALA A 104 1.43 6.29 -28.92
N LEU A 105 1.16 5.87 -27.69
CA LEU A 105 0.30 4.72 -27.42
C LEU A 105 -1.15 4.94 -27.88
N ASP A 106 -1.70 6.14 -27.65
CA ASP A 106 -3.02 6.53 -28.17
C ASP A 106 -3.04 6.54 -29.71
N ARG A 107 -1.97 6.99 -30.37
CA ARG A 107 -1.83 6.95 -31.83
C ARG A 107 -1.81 5.52 -32.37
N PHE A 108 -1.24 4.56 -31.63
CA PHE A 108 -1.17 3.15 -32.05
C PHE A 108 -2.34 2.30 -31.52
N GLY A 109 -3.27 2.87 -30.74
CA GLY A 109 -4.49 2.21 -30.30
C GLY A 109 -4.29 1.09 -29.28
N VAL A 110 -3.15 1.05 -28.59
CA VAL A 110 -2.84 0.03 -27.58
C VAL A 110 -3.03 0.65 -26.20
N ARG A 111 -3.99 0.14 -25.42
CA ARG A 111 -4.26 0.52 -24.03
C ARG A 111 -3.97 -0.62 -23.08
#